data_AF-A0A831UBT3-F1
#
_entry.id   AF-A0A831UBT3-F1
#
_cell.length_a   1.000
_cell.length_b   1.000
_cell.length_c   1.000
_cell.angle_alpha   90.00
_cell.angle_beta   90.00
_cell.angle_gamma   90.00
#
_symmetry.space_group_name_H-M   'P 1'
#
loop_
_entity.id
_entity.type
_entity.pdbx_description
1 polymer ?
#
loop_
_entity_poly.entity_id
_entity_poly.type
_entity_poly.pdbx_seq_one_letter_code
_entity_poly.pdbx_strand_id
1 'polypeptide(L)'
;MAHEFKNGDPCPLCGEPLQEKAVTETFTYKERTLEYPNYVVHYCAACDDTFVGNRTMKESGRRLRDFYREVDGLLTAGEIRRIRTKLGYTQDDLSDLLGGGAKAFARYENSDVVQSLPMDNLLRILDSHPQAIAALEHKHLPKGKVISTSMVYHTKIEEGRMVANYGQRKN
;
A
#
# COMPACT_ATOMS: atom_id res chain seq x y z
N MET A 1 10.15 14.71 8.31
CA MET A 1 9.94 13.48 9.10
C MET A 1 8.65 13.67 9.88
N ALA A 2 7.74 12.69 9.91
CA ALA A 2 6.52 12.81 10.70
C ALA A 2 6.88 12.79 12.20
N HIS A 3 6.59 13.89 12.90
CA HIS A 3 6.86 14.04 14.33
C HIS A 3 5.68 13.50 15.14
N GLU A 4 5.96 12.81 16.25
CA GLU A 4 4.93 12.44 17.22
C GLU A 4 4.91 13.52 18.29
N PHE A 5 3.74 14.11 18.53
CA PHE A 5 3.54 15.10 19.59
C PHE A 5 2.98 14.41 20.84
N LYS A 6 3.34 14.92 22.00
CA LYS A 6 2.81 14.52 23.30
C LYS A 6 2.18 15.73 23.99
N ASN A 7 1.31 15.45 24.96
CA ASN A 7 0.78 16.49 25.81
C ASN A 7 1.92 17.23 26.55
N GLY A 8 1.92 18.56 26.45
CA GLY A 8 2.95 19.42 27.02
C GLY A 8 4.20 19.62 26.17
N ASP A 9 4.31 19.00 24.99
CA ASP A 9 5.42 19.27 24.07
C ASP A 9 5.41 20.74 23.62
N PRO A 10 6.58 21.35 23.37
CA PRO A 10 6.66 22.73 22.90
C PRO A 10 6.10 22.87 21.49
N CYS A 11 5.27 23.89 21.27
CA CYS A 11 4.71 24.22 19.97
C CYS A 11 5.85 24.55 18.98
N PRO A 12 5.88 23.95 17.78
CA PRO A 12 6.95 24.19 16.80
C PRO A 12 6.93 25.61 16.21
N LEU A 13 5.86 26.38 16.43
CA LEU A 13 5.69 27.74 15.91
C LEU A 13 6.01 28.82 16.94
N CYS A 14 5.61 28.62 18.21
CA CYS A 14 5.75 29.64 19.25
C CYS A 14 6.41 29.17 20.55
N GLY A 15 6.68 27.87 20.70
CA GLY A 15 7.36 27.30 21.88
C GLY A 15 6.44 27.01 23.08
N GLU A 16 5.21 27.53 23.10
CA GLU A 16 4.25 27.30 24.19
C GLU A 16 3.75 25.85 24.24
N PRO A 17 3.36 25.33 25.43
CA PRO A 17 3.01 23.92 25.58
C PRO A 17 1.73 23.54 24.83
N LEU A 18 1.78 22.43 24.11
CA LEU A 18 0.64 21.85 23.41
C LEU A 18 -0.30 21.10 24.37
N GLN A 19 -1.60 21.19 24.10
CA GLN A 19 -2.64 20.47 24.83
C GLN A 19 -3.21 19.35 23.95
N GLU A 20 -3.13 18.11 24.42
CA GLU A 20 -3.77 16.99 23.74
C GLU A 20 -5.30 17.07 23.88
N LYS A 21 -6.00 16.93 22.76
CA LYS A 21 -7.47 16.92 22.69
C LYS A 21 -7.92 15.79 21.77
N ALA A 22 -8.99 15.10 22.17
CA ALA A 22 -9.69 14.15 21.32
C ALA A 22 -10.92 14.85 20.71
N VAL A 23 -10.98 14.94 19.40
CA VAL A 23 -12.08 15.58 18.66
C VAL A 23 -12.73 14.57 17.71
N THR A 24 -13.93 14.88 17.23
CA THR A 24 -14.54 14.12 16.13
C THR A 24 -14.26 14.87 14.83
N GLU A 25 -13.48 14.25 13.96
CA GLU A 25 -13.11 14.82 12.67
C GLU A 25 -14.03 14.26 11.58
N THR A 26 -14.48 15.09 10.63
CA THR A 26 -15.33 14.66 9.52
C THR A 26 -14.59 14.76 8.21
N PHE A 27 -14.42 13.64 7.52
CA PHE A 27 -13.79 13.57 6.21
C PHE A 27 -14.85 13.41 5.12
N THR A 28 -14.80 14.27 4.09
CA THR A 28 -15.74 14.22 2.97
C THR A 28 -15.03 13.83 1.68
N TYR A 29 -15.58 12.87 0.95
CA TYR A 29 -15.08 12.44 -0.36
C TYR A 29 -16.24 12.00 -1.25
N LYS A 30 -16.36 12.58 -2.45
CA LYS A 30 -17.45 12.35 -3.42
C LYS A 30 -18.84 12.33 -2.76
N GLU A 31 -19.17 13.39 -2.03
CA GLU A 31 -20.47 13.59 -1.35
C GLU A 31 -20.78 12.56 -0.24
N ARG A 32 -19.84 11.68 0.08
CA ARG A 32 -19.92 10.75 1.21
C ARG A 32 -19.07 11.30 2.35
N THR A 33 -19.55 11.14 3.57
CA THR A 33 -18.87 11.57 4.78
C THR A 33 -18.46 10.38 5.62
N LEU A 34 -17.31 10.50 6.28
CA LEU A 34 -16.81 9.61 7.30
C LEU A 34 -16.55 10.44 8.56
N GLU A 35 -17.29 10.15 9.62
CA GLU A 35 -16.99 10.67 10.95
C GLU A 35 -15.93 9.77 11.61
N TYR A 36 -14.85 10.38 12.09
CA TYR A 36 -13.78 9.73 12.82
C TYR A 36 -13.76 10.25 14.25
N PRO A 37 -14.39 9.51 15.20
CA PRO A 37 -14.35 9.90 16.60
C PRO A 37 -12.97 9.66 17.21
N ASN A 38 -12.68 10.38 18.30
CA ASN A 38 -11.42 10.26 19.05
C ASN A 38 -10.17 10.54 18.17
N TYR A 39 -10.29 11.47 17.22
CA TYR A 39 -9.16 11.99 16.47
C TYR A 39 -8.28 12.83 17.40
N VAL A 40 -7.08 12.32 17.74
CA VAL A 40 -6.19 12.96 18.70
C VAL A 40 -5.38 14.06 18.01
N VAL A 41 -5.54 15.28 18.52
CA VAL A 41 -4.86 16.49 18.06
C VAL A 41 -4.14 17.18 19.21
N HIS A 42 -3.14 17.99 18.89
CA HIS A 42 -2.37 18.77 19.85
C HIS A 42 -2.56 20.24 19.54
N TYR A 43 -3.32 20.93 20.38
CA TYR A 43 -3.73 22.32 20.19
C TYR A 43 -2.83 23.27 20.98
N CYS A 44 -2.40 24.36 20.35
CA CYS A 44 -1.69 25.45 21.02
C CYS A 44 -2.63 26.62 21.30
N ALA A 45 -2.86 26.94 22.57
CA ALA A 45 -3.72 28.07 22.96
C ALA A 45 -3.10 29.45 22.68
N ALA A 46 -1.79 29.53 22.47
CA ALA A 46 -1.09 30.80 22.27
C ALA A 46 -1.10 31.27 20.82
N CYS A 47 -0.94 30.36 19.85
CA CYS A 47 -0.95 30.68 18.43
C CYS A 47 -2.17 30.14 17.67
N ASP A 48 -3.10 29.46 18.37
CA ASP A 48 -4.33 28.88 17.83
C ASP A 48 -4.14 27.79 16.76
N ASP A 49 -2.94 27.22 16.66
CA ASP A 49 -2.64 26.13 15.73
C ASP A 49 -2.93 24.74 16.32
N THR A 50 -3.18 23.80 15.40
CA THR A 50 -3.44 22.40 15.72
C THR A 50 -2.48 21.50 14.97
N PHE A 51 -1.86 20.57 15.69
CA PHE A 51 -0.92 19.60 15.15
C PHE A 51 -1.46 18.19 15.33
N VAL A 52 -1.12 17.31 14.40
CA VAL A 52 -1.52 15.89 14.45
C VAL A 52 -0.26 15.03 14.52
N GLY A 53 -0.22 14.14 15.51
CA GLY A 53 0.86 13.17 15.65
C GLY A 53 0.86 12.13 14.53
N ASN A 54 2.03 11.55 14.27
CA ASN A 54 2.21 10.48 13.29
C ASN A 54 1.32 9.26 13.57
N ARG A 55 1.10 8.91 14.84
CA ARG A 55 0.21 7.80 15.23
C ARG A 55 -1.22 8.04 14.74
N THR A 56 -1.82 9.18 15.08
CA THR A 56 -3.18 9.54 14.64
C THR A 56 -3.27 9.60 13.12
N MET A 57 -2.29 10.22 12.44
CA MET A 57 -2.25 10.28 10.97
C MET A 57 -2.20 8.88 10.34
N LYS A 58 -1.43 7.95 10.92
CA LYS A 58 -1.31 6.59 10.39
C LYS A 58 -2.58 5.79 10.60
N GLU A 59 -3.18 5.85 11.79
CA GLU A 59 -4.41 5.14 12.14
C GLU A 59 -5.61 5.65 11.33
N SER A 60 -5.84 6.96 11.33
CA SER A 60 -6.90 7.59 10.54
C SER A 60 -6.68 7.37 9.05
N GLY A 61 -5.45 7.47 8.56
CA GLY A 61 -5.12 7.23 7.15
C GLY A 61 -5.50 5.84 6.66
N ARG A 62 -5.41 4.81 7.51
CA ARG A 62 -5.86 3.45 7.17
C ARG A 62 -7.38 3.41 7.00
N ARG A 63 -8.12 3.98 7.95
CA ARG A 63 -9.59 4.05 7.88
C ARG A 63 -10.06 4.87 6.68
N LEU A 64 -9.40 6.00 6.39
CA LEU A 64 -9.70 6.84 5.23
C LEU A 64 -9.49 6.11 3.90
N ARG A 65 -8.40 5.34 3.76
CA ARG A 65 -8.14 4.60 2.53
C ARG A 65 -9.18 3.51 2.27
N ASP A 66 -9.66 2.82 3.31
CA ASP A 66 -10.78 1.89 3.15
C ASP A 66 -12.09 2.59 2.85
N PHE A 67 -12.37 3.74 3.48
CA PHE A 67 -13.52 4.56 3.12
C PHE A 67 -13.47 5.00 1.65
N TYR A 68 -12.31 5.44 1.15
CA TYR A 68 -12.17 5.79 -0.27
C TYR A 68 -12.39 4.61 -1.19
N ARG A 69 -11.92 3.41 -0.83
CA ARG A 69 -12.22 2.17 -1.58
C ARG A 69 -13.71 1.90 -1.65
N GLU A 70 -14.41 1.97 -0.52
CA GLU A 70 -15.86 1.76 -0.44
C GLU A 70 -16.60 2.75 -1.36
N VAL A 71 -16.24 4.04 -1.31
CA VAL A 71 -16.83 5.08 -2.14
C VAL A 71 -16.52 4.89 -3.63
N ASP A 72 -15.31 4.44 -3.96
CA ASP A 72 -14.88 4.21 -5.34
C ASP A 72 -15.26 2.82 -5.88
N GLY A 73 -15.93 1.98 -5.08
CA GLY A 73 -16.33 0.62 -5.48
C GLY A 73 -15.15 -0.35 -5.62
N LEU A 74 -14.02 -0.07 -4.97
CA LEU A 74 -12.84 -0.93 -4.94
C LEU A 74 -12.91 -1.92 -3.77
N LEU A 75 -12.18 -3.03 -3.87
CA LEU A 75 -12.06 -4.00 -2.80
C LEU A 75 -11.41 -3.37 -1.55
N THR A 76 -12.06 -3.55 -0.40
CA THR A 76 -11.53 -3.22 0.92
C THR A 76 -10.36 -4.13 1.29
N ALA A 77 -9.53 -3.71 2.26
CA ALA A 77 -8.46 -4.56 2.79
C ALA A 77 -8.95 -5.92 3.29
N GLY A 78 -10.13 -5.96 3.92
CA GLY A 78 -10.77 -7.20 4.40
C GLY A 78 -11.17 -8.13 3.25
N GLU A 79 -11.72 -7.60 2.17
CA GLU A 79 -12.08 -8.38 0.98
C GLU A 79 -10.84 -8.93 0.27
N ILE A 80 -9.77 -8.12 0.12
CA ILE A 80 -8.51 -8.58 -0.47
C ILE A 80 -7.93 -9.74 0.35
N ARG A 81 -7.91 -9.62 1.68
CA ARG A 81 -7.48 -10.71 2.58
C ARG A 81 -8.34 -11.95 2.39
N ARG A 82 -9.67 -11.81 2.36
CA ARG A 82 -10.60 -12.93 2.15
C ARG A 82 -10.31 -13.66 0.84
N ILE A 83 -10.15 -12.91 -0.26
CA ILE A 83 -9.85 -13.46 -1.59
C ILE A 83 -8.53 -14.24 -1.56
N ARG A 84 -7.45 -13.63 -1.03
CA ARG A 84 -6.16 -14.33 -0.90
C ARG A 84 -6.29 -15.62 -0.10
N THR A 85 -6.97 -15.58 1.06
CA THR A 85 -7.13 -16.77 1.90
C THR A 85 -7.94 -17.86 1.20
N LYS A 86 -8.96 -17.48 0.41
CA LYS A 86 -9.75 -18.41 -0.40
C LYS A 86 -8.92 -19.10 -1.48
N LEU A 87 -7.95 -18.39 -2.05
CA LEU A 87 -7.01 -18.93 -3.04
C LEU A 87 -5.92 -19.82 -2.40
N GLY A 88 -5.74 -19.76 -1.07
CA GLY A 88 -4.76 -20.58 -0.36
C GLY A 88 -3.31 -20.06 -0.39
N TYR A 89 -3.09 -18.79 -0.73
CA TYR A 89 -1.74 -18.21 -0.83
C TYR A 89 -1.37 -17.37 0.40
N THR A 90 -0.07 -17.31 0.70
CA THR A 90 0.48 -16.30 1.61
C THR A 90 0.52 -14.93 0.93
N GLN A 91 0.74 -13.86 1.70
CA GLN A 91 0.88 -12.51 1.12
C GLN A 91 2.06 -12.42 0.16
N ASP A 92 3.17 -13.09 0.48
CA ASP A 92 4.38 -13.09 -0.31
C ASP A 92 4.18 -13.90 -1.60
N ASP A 93 3.65 -15.13 -1.50
CA ASP A 93 3.42 -15.97 -2.69
C ASP A 93 2.46 -15.31 -3.68
N LEU A 94 1.40 -14.66 -3.19
CA LEU A 94 0.45 -13.97 -4.06
C LEU A 94 1.04 -12.68 -4.64
N SER A 95 1.90 -11.97 -3.89
CA SER A 95 2.63 -10.80 -4.40
C SER A 95 3.61 -11.19 -5.50
N ASP A 96 4.28 -12.33 -5.36
CA ASP A 96 5.20 -12.84 -6.36
C ASP A 96 4.43 -13.28 -7.61
N LEU A 97 3.32 -14.00 -7.44
CA LEU A 97 2.49 -14.49 -8.54
C LEU A 97 1.78 -13.37 -9.33
N LEU A 98 1.09 -12.46 -8.65
CA LEU A 98 0.27 -11.41 -9.28
C LEU A 98 1.04 -10.11 -9.53
N GLY A 99 2.19 -9.94 -8.89
CA GLY A 99 3.00 -8.73 -8.94
C GLY A 99 2.58 -7.66 -7.94
N GLY A 100 2.98 -6.41 -8.20
CA GLY A 100 2.85 -5.29 -7.26
C GLY A 100 4.05 -5.14 -6.30
N GLY A 101 4.98 -6.10 -6.33
CA GLY A 101 6.19 -6.14 -5.51
C GLY A 101 5.98 -6.85 -4.17
N ALA A 102 7.04 -7.39 -3.57
CA ALA A 102 6.96 -8.35 -2.45
C ALA A 102 6.34 -7.86 -1.12
N LYS A 103 5.75 -6.66 -1.05
CA LYS A 103 4.96 -6.21 0.13
C LYS A 103 3.61 -5.63 -0.28
N ALA A 104 3.16 -5.87 -1.51
CA ALA A 104 1.94 -5.32 -2.05
C ALA A 104 0.74 -5.78 -1.23
N PHE A 105 0.53 -7.09 -1.10
CA PHE A 105 -0.60 -7.65 -0.36
C PHE A 105 -0.57 -7.29 1.13
N ALA A 106 0.60 -7.25 1.75
CA ALA A 106 0.74 -6.73 3.11
C ALA A 106 0.26 -5.28 3.23
N ARG A 107 0.63 -4.41 2.29
CA ARG A 107 0.18 -2.99 2.29
C ARG A 107 -1.29 -2.83 1.93
N TYR A 108 -1.82 -3.68 1.04
CA TYR A 108 -3.24 -3.66 0.69
C TYR A 108 -4.10 -4.09 1.89
N GLU A 109 -3.76 -5.22 2.53
CA GLU A 109 -4.50 -5.78 3.66
C GLU A 109 -4.35 -5.00 4.97
N ASN A 110 -3.32 -4.16 5.09
CA ASN A 110 -3.17 -3.23 6.21
C ASN A 110 -3.72 -1.84 5.91
N SER A 111 -4.35 -1.65 4.74
CA SER A 111 -4.82 -0.36 4.26
C SER A 111 -3.75 0.71 4.31
N ASP A 112 -2.50 0.36 4.02
CA ASP A 112 -1.38 1.31 3.93
C ASP A 112 -1.32 1.96 2.54
N VAL A 113 -1.79 1.26 1.50
CA VAL A 113 -1.93 1.76 0.12
C VAL A 113 -3.19 1.20 -0.53
N VAL A 114 -3.77 1.92 -1.48
CA VAL A 114 -4.87 1.45 -2.34
C VAL A 114 -4.29 0.68 -3.53
N GLN A 115 -4.92 -0.44 -3.90
CA GLN A 115 -4.55 -1.26 -5.04
C GLN A 115 -4.87 -0.55 -6.36
N SER A 116 -4.14 -0.90 -7.42
CA SER A 116 -4.45 -0.38 -8.75
C SER A 116 -5.74 -1.01 -9.30
N LEU A 117 -6.44 -0.31 -10.19
CA LEU A 117 -7.65 -0.82 -10.83
C LEU A 117 -7.45 -2.18 -11.54
N PRO A 118 -6.34 -2.42 -12.26
CA PRO A 118 -6.07 -3.75 -12.83
C PRO A 118 -5.93 -4.85 -11.76
N MET A 119 -5.28 -4.55 -10.62
CA MET A 119 -5.14 -5.51 -9.52
C MET A 119 -6.51 -5.80 -8.88
N ASP A 120 -7.35 -4.78 -8.70
CA ASP A 120 -8.72 -4.93 -8.21
C ASP A 120 -9.54 -5.88 -9.09
N ASN A 121 -9.55 -5.61 -10.40
CA ASN A 121 -10.24 -6.44 -11.39
C ASN A 121 -9.73 -7.88 -11.40
N LEU A 122 -8.41 -8.08 -11.35
CA LEU A 122 -7.80 -9.42 -11.31
C LEU A 122 -8.26 -10.19 -10.07
N LEU A 123 -8.25 -9.55 -8.89
CA LEU A 123 -8.70 -10.19 -7.66
C LEU A 123 -10.18 -10.56 -7.71
N ARG A 124 -11.04 -9.74 -8.31
CA ARG A 124 -12.47 -10.05 -8.51
C ARG A 124 -12.67 -11.25 -9.45
N ILE A 125 -11.89 -11.34 -10.52
CA ILE A 125 -11.92 -12.48 -11.43
C ILE A 125 -11.50 -13.75 -10.69
N LEU A 126 -10.39 -13.70 -9.95
CA LEU A 126 -9.88 -14.85 -9.19
C LEU A 126 -10.81 -15.25 -8.04
N ASP A 127 -11.52 -14.31 -7.42
CA ASP A 127 -12.54 -14.65 -6.43
C ASP A 127 -13.72 -15.37 -7.07
N SER A 128 -14.17 -14.92 -8.24
CA SER A 128 -15.30 -15.54 -8.95
C SER A 128 -14.93 -16.87 -9.59
N HIS A 129 -13.69 -17.00 -10.07
CA HIS A 129 -13.17 -18.16 -10.79
C HIS A 129 -11.79 -18.55 -10.23
N PRO A 130 -11.70 -19.15 -9.03
CA PRO A 130 -10.42 -19.49 -8.40
C PRO A 130 -9.49 -20.34 -9.28
N GLN A 131 -10.06 -21.23 -10.10
CA GLN A 131 -9.32 -22.08 -11.04
C GLN A 131 -8.53 -21.29 -12.10
N ALA A 132 -8.89 -20.03 -12.37
CA ALA A 132 -8.18 -19.18 -13.33
C ALA A 132 -6.76 -18.85 -12.86
N ILE A 133 -6.44 -19.04 -11.58
CA ILE A 133 -5.09 -18.85 -11.06
C ILE A 133 -4.05 -19.74 -11.75
N ALA A 134 -4.45 -20.93 -12.21
CA ALA A 134 -3.58 -21.85 -12.95
C ALA A 134 -2.99 -21.23 -14.23
N ALA A 135 -3.70 -20.27 -14.85
CA ALA A 135 -3.20 -19.54 -16.01
C ALA A 135 -1.97 -18.66 -15.68
N LEU A 136 -1.74 -18.35 -14.40
CA LEU A 136 -0.65 -17.51 -13.92
C LEU A 136 0.51 -18.32 -13.33
N GLU A 137 0.27 -19.56 -12.90
CA GLU A 137 1.31 -20.42 -12.29
C GLU A 137 2.45 -20.70 -13.27
N HIS A 138 2.16 -20.87 -14.56
CA HIS A 138 3.17 -21.11 -15.60
C HIS A 138 4.05 -19.89 -15.94
N LYS A 139 3.74 -18.70 -15.41
CA LYS A 139 4.56 -17.49 -15.63
C LYS A 139 5.87 -17.55 -14.83
N HIS A 140 5.91 -18.31 -13.73
CA HIS A 140 7.12 -18.56 -12.95
C HIS A 140 7.90 -19.73 -13.57
N LEU A 141 8.42 -19.54 -14.78
CA LEU A 141 9.57 -20.33 -15.22
C LEU A 141 10.66 -20.16 -14.15
N PRO A 142 11.28 -21.25 -13.65
CA PRO A 142 12.36 -21.13 -12.68
C PRO A 142 13.37 -20.14 -13.22
N LYS A 143 13.82 -19.19 -12.39
CA LYS A 143 14.89 -18.24 -12.75
C LYS A 143 15.99 -19.07 -13.41
N GLY A 144 16.07 -19.01 -14.74
CA GLY A 144 16.98 -19.86 -15.47
C GLY A 144 18.36 -19.63 -14.89
N LYS A 145 19.01 -20.69 -14.40
CA LYS A 145 20.46 -20.64 -14.24
C LYS A 145 20.97 -20.29 -15.63
N VAL A 146 21.64 -19.15 -15.75
CA VAL A 146 22.40 -18.84 -16.96
C VAL A 146 23.48 -19.91 -17.04
N ILE A 147 23.22 -20.99 -17.79
CA ILE A 147 24.26 -21.93 -18.20
C ILE A 147 24.85 -21.26 -19.44
N SER A 148 25.94 -20.52 -19.26
CA SER A 148 26.67 -19.99 -20.40
C SER A 148 27.25 -21.16 -21.18
N THR A 149 26.55 -21.66 -22.19
CA THR A 149 27.14 -22.53 -23.18
C THR A 149 27.72 -21.62 -24.25
N SER A 150 29.04 -21.47 -24.22
CA SER A 150 29.83 -20.78 -25.23
C SER A 150 29.52 -21.34 -26.62
N MET A 151 28.75 -20.60 -27.41
CA MET A 151 28.65 -20.84 -28.85
C MET A 151 29.25 -19.61 -29.54
N VAL A 152 30.46 -19.80 -30.05
CA VAL A 152 31.25 -18.77 -30.72
C VAL A 152 30.55 -18.40 -32.02
N TYR A 153 30.01 -17.19 -32.09
CA TYR A 153 29.74 -16.52 -33.35
C TYR A 153 30.68 -15.33 -33.47
N HIS A 154 31.58 -15.39 -34.46
CA HIS A 154 32.38 -14.25 -34.88
C HIS A 154 31.46 -13.21 -35.52
N THR A 155 30.95 -12.29 -34.72
CA THR A 155 30.41 -11.02 -35.22
C THR A 155 30.60 -10.00 -34.11
N LYS A 156 31.37 -8.94 -34.40
CA LYS A 156 31.65 -7.86 -33.45
C LYS A 156 30.33 -7.25 -32.97
N ILE A 157 29.99 -7.47 -31.70
CA ILE A 157 28.96 -6.75 -30.98
C ILE A 157 29.67 -5.69 -30.15
N GLU A 158 29.74 -4.46 -30.67
CA GLU A 158 30.06 -3.28 -29.88
C GLU A 158 28.78 -2.90 -29.10
N GLU A 159 28.79 -3.22 -27.80
CA GLU A 159 27.96 -2.68 -26.72
C GLU A 159 26.47 -2.43 -27.02
N GLY A 160 25.75 -3.49 -27.41
CA GLY A 160 24.28 -3.48 -27.51
C GLY A 160 23.63 -4.50 -26.57
N ARG A 161 23.67 -4.29 -25.26
CA ARG A 161 22.94 -5.15 -24.30
C ARG A 161 21.49 -4.67 -24.21
N MET A 162 20.57 -5.32 -24.93
CA MET A 162 19.14 -5.18 -24.61
C MET A 162 18.87 -5.86 -23.26
N VAL A 163 18.72 -5.03 -22.22
CA VAL A 163 18.18 -5.48 -20.93
C VAL A 163 16.72 -5.02 -20.91
N ALA A 164 15.79 -5.97 -20.99
CA ALA A 164 14.39 -5.67 -20.69
C ALA A 164 14.31 -5.32 -19.20
N ASN A 165 14.36 -4.03 -18.90
CA ASN A 165 14.42 -3.52 -17.54
C ASN A 165 13.02 -3.51 -16.93
N TYR A 166 12.52 -4.68 -16.56
CA TYR A 166 11.37 -4.79 -15.67
C TYR A 166 11.85 -4.44 -14.24
N GLY A 167 11.87 -3.13 -13.95
CA GLY A 167 12.05 -2.50 -12.64
C GLY A 167 12.71 -3.38 -11.55
N GLN A 168 14.04 -3.50 -11.59
CA GLN A 168 14.80 -4.13 -10.51
C GLN A 168 14.86 -3.20 -9.29
N ARG A 169 14.53 -3.75 -8.12
CA ARG A 169 14.65 -3.12 -6.79
C ARG A 169 16.08 -2.62 -6.54
N LYS A 170 16.22 -1.40 -6.00
CA LYS A 170 17.44 -1.00 -5.30
C LYS A 170 17.38 -1.58 -3.87
N ASN A 171 18.51 -2.18 -3.46
CA ASN A 171 18.73 -2.80 -2.16
C ASN A 171 18.41 -1.87 -0.98
#